data_AF-A0A7S0UCR6-F1
#
_entry.id   AF-A0A7S0UCR6-F1
#
_cell.length_a   1.000
_cell.length_b   1.000
_cell.length_c   1.000
_cell.angle_alpha   90.00
_cell.angle_beta   90.00
_cell.angle_gamma   90.00
#
_symmetry.space_group_name_H-M   'P 1'
#
loop_
_entity.id
_entity.type
_entity.pdbx_description
1 polymer ?
#
loop_
_entity_poly.entity_id
_entity_poly.type
_entity_poly.pdbx_seq_one_letter_code
_entity_poly.pdbx_strand_id
1 'polypeptide(L)'
;GRHIGSSLLPVLLGVLVLSDVYPVVSGAPLHGPTRFPPAPPDAHKHPERSLTEMRKTCERVPECSMYGTTFDAMHRVCVYKCMSEECYQEVYGDDELEDGEVDSERYMSFGQCMRKGMKQKHSEEKVRERKAVEAKAGQFVGHNGHMGGRILRKAPE
;
A
#
# COMPACT_ATOMS: atom_id res chain seq x y z
N GLY A 1 -8.64 -23.31 -82.73
CA GLY A 1 -7.72 -24.41 -82.41
C GLY A 1 -7.27 -24.28 -80.97
N ARG A 2 -7.30 -25.38 -80.23
CA ARG A 2 -6.86 -25.52 -78.83
C ARG A 2 -5.35 -25.20 -78.71
N HIS A 3 -4.90 -24.70 -77.55
CA HIS A 3 -4.18 -25.51 -76.55
C HIS A 3 -3.54 -24.66 -75.43
N ILE A 4 -3.87 -25.04 -74.18
CA ILE A 4 -3.01 -25.26 -73.00
C ILE A 4 -2.19 -24.06 -72.49
N GLY A 5 -2.57 -23.46 -71.37
CA GLY A 5 -2.04 -23.80 -70.04
C GLY A 5 -1.43 -22.52 -69.46
N SER A 6 -1.15 -22.29 -68.20
CA SER A 6 -1.20 -23.02 -66.93
C SER A 6 -0.99 -21.93 -65.88
N SER A 7 -1.46 -22.17 -64.65
CA SER A 7 -1.02 -21.45 -63.44
C SER A 7 -1.59 -20.02 -63.34
N LEU A 8 -2.19 -19.55 -62.24
CA LEU A 8 -1.89 -19.76 -60.84
C LEU A 8 -3.17 -19.61 -60.01
N LEU A 9 -3.15 -20.38 -58.93
CA LEU A 9 -4.08 -20.50 -57.81
C LEU A 9 -4.48 -19.14 -57.16
N PRO A 10 -5.59 -19.14 -56.40
CA PRO A 10 -6.33 -17.94 -56.01
C PRO A 10 -5.51 -16.99 -55.14
N VAL A 11 -5.57 -15.70 -55.47
CA VAL A 11 -5.07 -14.63 -54.60
C VAL A 11 -5.86 -14.67 -53.31
N LEU A 12 -5.15 -15.19 -52.32
CA LEU A 12 -5.49 -15.36 -50.92
C LEU A 12 -6.19 -14.12 -50.36
N LEU A 13 -7.34 -14.37 -49.74
CA LEU A 13 -7.81 -13.69 -48.53
C LEU A 13 -6.62 -13.21 -47.69
N GLY A 14 -6.45 -11.89 -47.51
CA GLY A 14 -5.26 -11.43 -46.81
C GLY A 14 -5.14 -9.93 -46.57
N VAL A 15 -6.20 -9.23 -46.13
CA VAL A 15 -6.02 -7.98 -45.35
C VAL A 15 -7.21 -7.77 -44.39
N LEU A 16 -7.31 -8.57 -43.34
CA LEU A 16 -8.04 -8.20 -42.12
C LEU A 16 -7.36 -8.87 -40.92
N VAL A 17 -6.13 -8.45 -40.61
CA VAL A 17 -5.51 -8.80 -39.33
C VAL A 17 -4.68 -7.63 -38.82
N LEU A 18 -5.03 -7.20 -37.61
CA LEU A 18 -4.22 -6.43 -36.64
C LEU A 18 -4.20 -4.89 -36.76
N SER A 19 -5.34 -4.25 -36.56
CA SER A 19 -5.34 -2.88 -35.98
C SER A 19 -6.07 -2.76 -34.64
N ASP A 20 -6.68 -3.85 -34.13
CA ASP A 20 -7.46 -3.80 -32.87
C ASP A 20 -6.89 -4.71 -31.77
N VAL A 21 -5.56 -4.73 -31.58
CA VAL A 21 -4.98 -5.23 -30.33
C VAL A 21 -3.71 -4.45 -29.96
N TYR A 22 -3.79 -3.13 -29.93
CA TYR A 22 -3.10 -2.47 -28.84
C TYR A 22 -4.04 -2.64 -27.64
N PRO A 23 -3.71 -3.48 -26.63
CA PRO A 23 -4.37 -3.28 -25.36
C PRO A 23 -4.10 -1.82 -25.03
N VAL A 24 -5.16 -1.02 -24.94
CA VAL A 24 -5.07 0.22 -24.20
C VAL A 24 -4.52 -0.24 -22.85
N VAL A 25 -3.25 0.08 -22.61
CA VAL A 25 -2.70 0.10 -21.26
C VAL A 25 -3.55 1.17 -20.62
N SER A 26 -4.70 0.73 -20.11
CA SER A 26 -5.46 1.43 -19.11
C SER A 26 -4.42 1.65 -18.04
N GLY A 27 -3.90 2.87 -17.98
CA GLY A 27 -2.92 3.28 -17.00
C GLY A 27 -3.54 2.99 -15.65
N ALA A 28 -3.25 1.80 -15.14
CA ALA A 28 -3.32 1.56 -13.72
C ALA A 28 -2.46 2.67 -13.13
N PRO A 29 -2.97 3.41 -12.14
CA PRO A 29 -2.07 4.25 -11.35
C PRO A 29 -0.90 3.34 -10.96
N LEU A 30 0.33 3.77 -11.19
CA LEU A 30 1.53 3.08 -10.67
C LEU A 30 1.55 3.05 -9.12
N HIS A 31 0.45 3.42 -8.49
CA HIS A 31 0.20 3.60 -7.07
C HIS A 31 -0.88 2.59 -6.67
N GLY A 32 -0.53 1.30 -6.69
CA GLY A 32 -1.36 0.22 -6.15
C GLY A 32 -1.26 0.14 -4.61
N PRO A 33 -2.26 -0.43 -3.91
CA PRO A 33 -2.46 -0.17 -2.47
C PRO A 33 -1.47 -0.80 -1.48
N THR A 34 -0.47 -1.57 -1.91
CA THR A 34 0.49 -2.22 -0.98
C THR A 34 1.86 -2.43 -1.59
N ARG A 35 2.48 -1.38 -2.16
CA ARG A 35 3.90 -1.44 -2.58
C ARG A 35 4.89 -1.21 -1.43
N PHE A 36 4.40 -0.81 -0.26
CA PHE A 36 5.21 -0.52 0.90
C PHE A 36 5.44 -1.80 1.72
N PRO A 37 6.68 -2.13 2.11
CA PRO A 37 6.90 -3.20 3.07
C PRO A 37 6.13 -2.83 4.35
N PRO A 38 5.25 -3.72 4.87
CA PRO A 38 4.57 -3.44 6.12
C PRO A 38 5.63 -3.19 7.20
N ALA A 39 5.46 -2.11 7.96
CA ALA A 39 6.35 -1.86 9.09
C ALA A 39 6.34 -3.11 10.00
N PRO A 40 7.50 -3.58 10.48
CA PRO A 40 7.54 -4.72 11.38
C PRO A 40 6.65 -4.46 12.61
N PRO A 41 6.01 -5.49 13.18
CA PRO A 41 5.02 -5.34 14.26
C PRO A 41 5.60 -4.64 15.50
N ASP A 42 6.91 -4.80 15.73
CA ASP A 42 7.66 -4.18 16.81
C ASP A 42 8.54 -3.00 16.36
N ALA A 43 8.26 -2.40 15.18
CA ALA A 43 9.02 -1.26 14.66
C ALA A 43 9.12 -0.09 15.66
N HIS A 44 8.10 0.08 16.50
CA HIS A 44 8.06 1.10 17.54
C HIS A 44 9.13 0.89 18.64
N LYS A 45 9.63 -0.34 18.86
CA LYS A 45 10.65 -0.64 19.88
C LYS A 45 12.06 -0.28 19.40
N HIS A 46 12.35 -0.50 18.12
CA HIS A 46 13.66 -0.27 17.53
C HIS A 46 13.55 0.54 16.23
N PRO A 47 13.07 1.78 16.29
CA PRO A 47 12.68 2.55 15.10
C PRO A 47 13.84 2.73 14.11
N GLU A 48 15.05 3.03 14.57
CA GLU A 48 16.20 3.22 13.68
C GLU A 48 16.60 1.96 12.92
N ARG A 49 16.58 0.82 13.61
CA ARG A 49 16.83 -0.49 13.01
C ARG A 49 15.77 -0.81 11.96
N SER A 50 14.50 -0.62 12.29
CA SER A 50 13.39 -0.85 11.37
C SER A 50 13.43 0.08 10.15
N LEU A 51 13.77 1.37 10.33
CA LEU A 51 13.97 2.29 9.21
C LEU A 51 15.10 1.84 8.28
N THR A 52 16.20 1.36 8.86
CA THR A 52 17.34 0.83 8.10
C THR A 52 16.95 -0.43 7.32
N GLU A 53 16.22 -1.35 7.94
CA GLU A 53 15.75 -2.59 7.31
C GLU A 53 14.73 -2.31 6.20
N MET A 54 13.80 -1.36 6.41
CA MET A 54 12.85 -0.94 5.39
C MET A 54 13.54 -0.28 4.21
N ARG A 55 14.49 0.63 4.45
CA ARG A 55 15.28 1.25 3.38
C ARG A 55 15.98 0.20 2.54
N LYS A 56 16.70 -0.72 3.17
CA LYS A 56 17.39 -1.83 2.48
C LYS A 56 16.43 -2.71 1.68
N THR A 57 15.20 -2.87 2.16
CA THR A 57 14.18 -3.63 1.44
C THR A 57 13.76 -2.88 0.18
N CYS A 58 13.47 -1.59 0.29
CA CYS A 58 13.13 -0.71 -0.83
C CYS A 58 14.26 -0.57 -1.86
N GLU A 59 15.52 -0.49 -1.42
CA GLU A 59 16.70 -0.48 -2.31
C GLU A 59 16.81 -1.75 -3.19
N ARG A 60 16.21 -2.87 -2.77
CA ARG A 60 16.21 -4.14 -3.52
C ARG A 60 14.93 -4.37 -4.33
N VAL A 61 13.95 -3.48 -4.25
CA VAL A 61 12.72 -3.59 -5.04
C VAL A 61 13.09 -3.36 -6.51
N PRO A 62 12.65 -4.24 -7.45
CA PRO A 62 13.00 -4.14 -8.87
C PRO A 62 12.76 -2.74 -9.45
N GLU A 63 11.65 -2.13 -9.06
CA GLU A 63 11.24 -0.79 -9.48
C GLU A 63 12.21 0.31 -9.05
N CYS A 64 12.90 0.18 -7.91
CA CYS A 64 13.91 1.16 -7.50
C CYS A 64 15.29 0.81 -8.02
N SER A 65 15.61 -0.49 -8.10
CA SER A 65 16.92 -0.98 -8.57
C SER A 65 17.23 -0.62 -10.04
N MET A 66 16.21 -0.25 -10.82
CA MET A 66 16.37 0.15 -12.22
C MET A 66 16.98 1.56 -12.41
N TYR A 67 16.91 2.42 -11.39
CA TYR A 67 17.32 3.84 -11.49
C TYR A 67 18.82 4.07 -11.29
N GLY A 68 19.67 3.11 -11.67
CA GLY A 68 21.12 3.24 -11.57
C GLY A 68 21.65 2.99 -10.17
N THR A 69 22.44 3.92 -9.65
CA THR A 69 23.14 3.83 -8.37
C THR A 69 22.34 4.48 -7.23
N THR A 70 22.82 4.30 -5.99
CA THR A 70 22.21 4.95 -4.82
C THR A 70 22.39 6.48 -4.79
N PHE A 71 23.20 7.04 -5.69
CA PHE A 71 23.44 8.48 -5.80
C PHE A 71 22.41 9.17 -6.73
N ASP A 72 21.81 8.42 -7.65
CA ASP A 72 20.81 8.93 -8.57
C ASP A 72 19.58 9.41 -7.81
N ALA A 73 19.11 10.63 -8.12
CA ALA A 73 17.97 11.21 -7.43
C ALA A 73 16.71 10.36 -7.62
N MET A 74 16.50 9.84 -8.83
CA MET A 74 15.38 8.94 -9.14
C MET A 74 15.39 7.67 -8.28
N HIS A 75 16.57 7.10 -8.02
CA HIS A 75 16.70 5.96 -7.12
C HIS A 75 16.28 6.34 -5.69
N ARG A 76 16.76 7.49 -5.18
CA ARG A 76 16.44 7.97 -3.83
C ARG A 76 14.96 8.33 -3.67
N VAL A 77 14.38 9.01 -4.65
CA VAL A 77 12.94 9.31 -4.72
C VAL A 77 12.13 8.02 -4.67
N CYS A 78 12.49 7.02 -5.49
CA CYS A 78 11.82 5.72 -5.47
C CYS A 78 11.89 5.05 -4.10
N VAL A 79 13.09 5.01 -3.49
CA VAL A 79 13.29 4.38 -2.18
C VAL A 79 12.49 5.09 -1.09
N TYR A 80 12.45 6.43 -1.06
CA TYR A 80 11.69 7.15 -0.04
C TYR A 80 10.18 7.02 -0.23
N LYS A 81 9.67 7.09 -1.47
CA LYS A 81 8.28 6.78 -1.77
C LYS A 81 7.95 5.34 -1.32
N CYS A 82 8.79 4.36 -1.63
CA CYS A 82 8.66 2.97 -1.17
C CYS A 82 8.69 2.82 0.38
N MET A 83 9.45 3.64 1.09
CA MET A 83 9.47 3.59 2.55
C MET A 83 8.19 4.18 3.16
N SER A 84 7.73 5.31 2.63
CA SER A 84 6.44 5.93 2.95
C SER A 84 6.18 7.09 2.00
N GLU A 85 5.17 6.93 1.17
CA GLU A 85 4.68 7.99 0.29
C GLU A 85 4.23 9.22 1.09
N GLU A 86 3.55 9.02 2.23
CA GLU A 86 3.08 10.12 3.09
C GLU A 86 4.24 10.99 3.60
N CYS A 87 5.29 10.35 4.13
CA CYS A 87 6.45 11.08 4.65
C CYS A 87 7.31 11.65 3.53
N TYR A 88 7.29 11.03 2.34
CA TYR A 88 7.97 11.59 1.18
C TYR A 88 7.28 12.89 0.76
N GLN A 89 5.97 12.88 0.62
CA GLN A 89 5.19 14.07 0.25
C GLN A 89 5.33 15.19 1.29
N GLU A 90 5.34 14.87 2.59
CA GLU A 90 5.52 15.86 3.66
C GLU A 90 6.89 16.58 3.59
N VAL A 91 7.93 15.91 3.10
CA VAL A 91 9.32 16.41 3.16
C VAL A 91 9.85 16.89 1.82
N TYR A 92 9.48 16.22 0.73
CA TYR A 92 9.98 16.42 -0.63
C TYR A 92 8.88 16.71 -1.65
N GLY A 93 7.61 16.81 -1.22
CA GLY A 93 6.49 17.00 -2.14
C GLY A 93 6.51 18.32 -2.91
N ASP A 94 7.04 19.37 -2.29
CA ASP A 94 7.14 20.71 -2.90
C ASP A 94 8.41 20.90 -3.75
N ASP A 95 9.46 20.15 -3.44
CA ASP A 95 10.79 20.27 -4.06
C ASP A 95 11.46 18.89 -4.08
N GLU A 96 11.44 18.21 -5.23
CA GLU A 96 12.01 16.87 -5.36
C GLU A 96 13.55 16.93 -5.37
N LEU A 97 14.22 15.84 -4.97
CA LEU A 97 15.68 15.75 -4.94
C LEU A 97 16.28 15.88 -6.35
N GLU A 98 17.35 16.66 -6.47
CA GLU A 98 18.14 16.76 -7.72
C GLU A 98 19.33 15.78 -7.74
N ASP A 99 19.79 15.44 -8.95
CA ASP A 99 20.98 14.60 -9.13
C ASP A 99 22.21 15.31 -8.58
N GLY A 100 22.91 14.66 -7.65
CA GLY A 100 24.08 15.25 -6.98
C GLY A 100 23.78 16.01 -5.69
N GLU A 101 22.52 16.26 -5.36
CA GLU A 101 22.14 16.93 -4.12
C GLU A 101 22.33 16.00 -2.92
N VAL A 102 22.92 16.48 -1.82
CA VAL A 102 22.99 15.75 -0.55
C VAL A 102 22.21 16.52 0.51
N ASP A 103 20.93 16.23 0.64
CA ASP A 103 20.09 16.87 1.66
C ASP A 103 20.04 16.08 2.96
N SER A 104 20.95 16.42 3.87
CA SER A 104 21.00 15.80 5.20
C SER A 104 19.87 16.27 6.12
N GLU A 105 19.36 17.49 5.93
CA GLU A 105 18.33 18.08 6.81
C GLU A 105 16.98 17.40 6.55
N ARG A 106 16.56 17.35 5.29
CA ARG A 106 15.33 16.67 4.86
C ARG A 106 15.39 15.17 5.14
N TYR A 107 16.57 14.54 5.04
CA TYR A 107 16.73 13.14 5.46
C TYR A 107 16.40 12.93 6.96
N MET A 108 16.83 13.85 7.83
CA MET A 108 16.49 13.78 9.25
C MET A 108 15.00 13.99 9.48
N SER A 109 14.39 14.96 8.80
CA SER A 109 12.95 15.24 8.85
C SER A 109 12.12 14.03 8.39
N PHE A 110 12.51 13.39 7.30
CA PHE A 110 11.89 12.16 6.82
C PHE A 110 11.94 11.06 7.88
N GLY A 111 13.11 10.86 8.51
CA GLY A 111 13.25 9.94 9.64
C GLY A 111 12.33 10.28 10.82
N GLN A 112 12.12 11.56 11.11
CA GLN A 112 11.21 12.00 12.18
C GLN A 112 9.75 11.69 11.85
N CYS A 113 9.30 11.99 10.63
CA CYS A 113 7.95 11.66 10.15
C CYS A 113 7.68 10.15 10.30
N MET A 114 8.61 9.31 9.82
CA MET A 114 8.44 7.86 9.91
C MET A 114 8.33 7.34 11.35
N ARG A 115 9.16 7.86 12.26
CA ARG A 115 9.10 7.50 13.69
C ARG A 115 7.78 7.90 14.33
N LYS A 116 7.23 9.06 13.95
CA LYS A 116 5.91 9.52 14.40
C LYS A 116 4.82 8.57 13.92
N GLY A 117 4.83 8.20 12.63
CA GLY A 117 3.88 7.24 12.07
C GLY A 117 3.92 5.88 12.75
N MET A 118 5.11 5.34 13.05
CA MET A 118 5.25 4.07 13.80
C MET A 118 4.61 4.14 15.20
N LYS A 119 4.81 5.25 15.92
CA LYS A 119 4.22 5.45 17.25
C LYS A 119 2.70 5.58 17.19
N GLN A 120 2.19 6.31 16.20
CA GLN A 120 0.74 6.49 16.00
C GLN A 120 0.06 5.14 15.75
N LYS A 121 0.56 4.36 14.79
CA LYS A 121 0.02 3.02 14.47
C LYS A 121 -0.01 2.10 15.69
N HIS A 122 1.05 2.07 16.48
CA HIS A 122 1.07 1.27 17.72
C HIS A 122 0.03 1.77 18.75
N SER A 123 -0.09 3.09 18.90
CA SER A 123 -1.07 3.67 19.83
C SER A 123 -2.51 3.38 19.42
N GLU A 124 -2.81 3.45 18.13
CA GLU A 124 -4.12 3.15 17.55
C GLU A 124 -4.47 1.67 17.71
N GLU A 125 -3.52 0.77 17.46
CA GLU A 125 -3.70 -0.66 17.69
C GLU A 125 -4.04 -0.96 19.14
N LYS A 126 -3.28 -0.40 20.09
CA LYS A 126 -3.54 -0.56 21.52
C LYS A 126 -4.91 -0.02 21.94
N VAL A 127 -5.34 1.11 21.38
CA VAL A 127 -6.67 1.66 21.63
C VAL A 127 -7.74 0.74 21.05
N ARG A 128 -7.55 0.20 19.86
CA ARG A 128 -8.47 -0.76 19.23
C ARG A 128 -8.59 -2.05 20.04
N GLU A 129 -7.48 -2.56 20.57
CA GLU A 129 -7.47 -3.72 21.46
C GLU A 129 -8.25 -3.46 22.75
N ARG A 130 -8.02 -2.32 23.42
CA ARG A 130 -8.76 -1.94 24.63
C ARG A 130 -10.27 -1.87 24.37
N LYS A 131 -10.67 -1.20 23.28
CA LYS A 131 -12.08 -1.12 22.88
C LYS A 131 -12.68 -2.50 22.59
N ALA A 132 -11.93 -3.40 21.98
CA ALA A 132 -12.38 -4.77 21.71
C ALA A 132 -12.56 -5.60 23.00
N VAL A 133 -11.70 -5.41 24.00
CA VAL A 133 -11.83 -6.06 25.32
C VAL A 133 -13.05 -5.51 26.07
N GLU A 134 -13.24 -4.19 26.09
CA GLU A 134 -14.40 -3.53 26.72
C GLU A 134 -15.72 -3.99 26.09
N ALA A 135 -15.80 -4.06 24.76
CA ALA A 135 -16.97 -4.55 24.05
C ALA A 135 -17.31 -6.01 24.41
N LYS A 136 -16.30 -6.86 24.57
CA LYS A 136 -16.48 -8.26 25.01
C LYS A 136 -16.91 -8.37 26.47
N ALA A 137 -16.41 -7.50 27.35
CA ALA A 137 -16.80 -7.47 28.75
C ALA A 137 -18.25 -7.00 28.93
N GLY A 138 -18.70 -6.00 28.16
CA GLY A 138 -20.09 -5.53 28.16
C GLY A 138 -21.11 -6.61 27.71
N GLN A 139 -20.69 -7.54 26.85
CA GLN A 139 -21.53 -8.66 26.38
C GLN A 139 -21.85 -9.69 27.49
N PHE A 140 -21.02 -9.80 28.54
CA PHE A 140 -21.21 -10.81 29.61
C PHE A 140 -22.16 -10.33 30.73
N VAL A 141 -22.44 -9.03 30.84
CA VAL A 141 -23.30 -8.46 31.92
C VAL A 141 -24.81 -8.60 31.62
N GLY A 142 -25.19 -9.23 30.50
CA GLY A 142 -26.59 -9.32 30.02
C GLY A 142 -27.42 -10.55 30.40
N HIS A 143 -26.96 -11.45 31.29
CA HIS A 143 -27.68 -12.70 31.63
C HIS A 143 -27.97 -12.91 33.12
N ASN A 144 -28.41 -11.88 33.85
CA ASN A 144 -29.03 -12.07 35.16
C ASN A 144 -30.14 -11.03 35.39
N GLY A 145 -31.38 -11.40 35.04
CA GLY A 145 -32.53 -10.51 35.20
C GLY A 145 -33.88 -11.14 34.85
N HIS A 146 -34.17 -12.37 35.28
CA HIS A 146 -35.54 -12.89 35.25
C HIS A 146 -35.87 -13.68 36.52
N MET A 147 -36.02 -12.98 37.65
CA MET A 147 -36.85 -13.45 38.77
C MET A 147 -38.12 -12.60 38.77
N GLY A 148 -39.04 -12.95 37.86
CA GLY A 148 -40.39 -12.36 37.82
C GLY A 148 -41.22 -12.85 39.00
N GLY A 149 -41.14 -12.14 40.13
CA GLY A 149 -42.07 -12.29 41.24
C GLY A 149 -43.48 -11.86 40.83
N ARG A 150 -44.40 -12.83 40.74
CA ARG A 150 -45.81 -12.59 40.41
C ARG A 150 -46.53 -12.09 41.68
N ILE A 151 -46.66 -10.77 41.83
CA ILE A 151 -47.55 -10.18 42.83
C ILE A 151 -49.00 -10.37 42.34
N LEU A 152 -49.71 -11.35 42.91
CA LEU A 152 -51.17 -11.44 42.78
C LEU A 152 -51.79 -10.21 43.46
N ARG A 153 -52.34 -9.28 42.67
CA ARG A 153 -53.30 -8.31 43.18
C ARG A 153 -54.68 -8.98 43.27
N LYS A 154 -55.20 -9.04 44.48
CA LYS A 154 -56.54 -9.52 44.83
C LYS A 154 -57.58 -8.57 44.24
N ALA A 155 -58.58 -9.10 43.53
CA ALA A 155 -59.72 -8.32 43.04
C ALA A 155 -60.70 -8.00 44.20
N PRO A 156 -61.33 -6.82 44.23
CA PRO A 156 -62.45 -6.54 45.13
C PRO A 156 -63.77 -7.09 44.56
N GLU A 157 -64.72 -7.26 45.49
CA GLU A 157 -65.96 -8.04 45.44
C GLU A 157 -66.98 -7.67 44.36
#